data_AF-A0A3D3J355-F1
#
_entry.id   AF-A0A3D3J355-F1
#
_cell.length_a   1.000
_cell.length_b   1.000
_cell.length_c   1.000
_cell.angle_alpha   90.00
_cell.angle_beta   90.00
_cell.angle_gamma   90.00
#
_symmetry.space_group_name_H-M   'P 1'
#
loop_
_entity.id
_entity.type
_entity.pdbx_description
1 polymer ?
#
loop_
_entity_poly.entity_id
_entity_poly.type
_entity_poly.pdbx_seq_one_letter_code
_entity_poly.pdbx_strand_id
1 'polypeptide(L)' 'GKEGMVHISKIAKERINRVEDVLTLGDVVKCKCLGKDKMGRISFSIKDAR' A
#
# COMPACT_ATOMS: atom_id res chain seq x y z
N GLY A 1 14.76 -6.03 -6.55
CA GLY A 1 13.92 -5.17 -5.70
C GLY A 1 13.11 -6.05 -4.77
N LYS A 2 12.82 -5.61 -3.54
CA LYS A 2 11.91 -6.36 -2.66
C LYS A 2 10.48 -6.04 -3.04
N GLU A 3 9.70 -7.07 -3.32
CA GLU A 3 8.29 -6.94 -3.65
C GLU A 3 7.48 -6.93 -2.35
N GLY A 4 6.41 -6.14 -2.34
CA GLY A 4 5.50 -6.08 -1.21
C GLY A 4 4.09 -5.77 -1.64
N MET A 5 3.18 -5.85 -0.68
CA MET A 5 1.75 -5.77 -0.91
C MET A 5 1.15 -4.67 -0.05
N VAL A 6 0.31 -3.84 -0.66
CA VAL A 6 -0.54 -2.89 0.05
C VAL A 6 -1.97 -3.41 -0.02
N HIS A 7 -2.62 -3.55 1.12
CA HIS A 7 -4.04 -3.91 1.14
C HIS A 7 -4.90 -2.69 0.77
N ILE A 8 -6.01 -2.87 0.06
CA ILE A 8 -6.88 -1.75 -0.37
C ILE A 8 -7.35 -0.89 0.81
N SER A 9 -7.66 -1.51 1.96
CA SER A 9 -8.05 -0.84 3.22
C SER A 9 -6.91 -0.07 3.92
N LYS A 10 -5.69 -0.16 3.39
CA LYS A 10 -4.49 0.52 3.87
C LYS A 10 -4.00 1.60 2.90
N ILE A 11 -4.70 1.80 1.78
CA ILE A 11 -4.40 2.87 0.81
C ILE A 11 -4.92 4.21 1.32
N ALA A 12 -6.17 4.28 1.75
CA ALA A 12 -6.80 5.47 2.32
C ALA A 12 -7.60 5.14 3.59
N LYS A 13 -7.95 6.15 4.39
CA LYS A 13 -8.83 6.00 5.57
C LYS A 13 -10.30 5.84 5.16
N GLU A 14 -10.65 6.36 4.01
CA GLU A 14 -11.99 6.28 3.40
C GLU A 14 -12.20 4.99 2.61
N ARG A 15 -13.48 4.64 2.37
CA ARG A 15 -13.84 3.44 1.63
C ARG A 15 -13.59 3.67 0.14
N ILE A 16 -12.55 3.05 -0.37
CA ILE A 16 -12.19 3.10 -1.78
C ILE A 16 -12.84 1.91 -2.49
N ASN A 17 -13.58 2.17 -3.56
CA ASN A 17 -14.16 1.11 -4.39
C ASN A 17 -13.14 0.54 -5.38
N ARG A 18 -12.21 1.38 -5.88
CA ARG A 18 -11.21 1.01 -6.87
C ARG A 18 -9.85 1.61 -6.53
N VAL A 19 -8.79 0.83 -6.70
CA VAL A 19 -7.41 1.30 -6.48
C VAL A 19 -6.95 2.31 -7.54
N GLU A 20 -7.58 2.27 -8.73
CA GLU A 20 -7.26 3.11 -9.88
C GLU A 20 -7.63 4.59 -9.66
N ASP A 21 -8.62 4.87 -8.81
CA ASP A 21 -9.02 6.24 -8.46
C ASP A 21 -7.98 6.99 -7.61
N VAL A 22 -7.15 6.24 -6.88
CA VAL A 22 -6.19 6.79 -5.92
C VAL A 22 -4.74 6.58 -6.34
N LEU A 23 -4.47 5.64 -7.24
CA LEU A 23 -3.13 5.27 -7.66
C LEU A 23 -3.08 5.10 -9.17
N THR A 24 -2.11 5.75 -9.80
CA THR A 24 -1.82 5.59 -11.21
C THR A 24 -0.57 4.74 -11.41
N LEU A 25 -0.52 3.96 -12.47
CA LEU A 25 0.67 3.18 -12.79
C LEU A 25 1.84 4.12 -13.10
N GLY A 26 2.96 3.92 -12.41
CA GLY A 26 4.15 4.78 -12.50
C GLY A 26 4.16 5.94 -11.49
N ASP A 27 3.13 6.08 -10.66
CA ASP A 27 3.08 7.11 -9.64
C ASP A 27 4.02 6.78 -8.46
N VAL A 28 4.68 7.81 -7.92
CA VAL A 28 5.65 7.68 -6.83
C VAL A 28 4.97 8.04 -5.53
N VAL A 29 4.50 7.02 -4.83
CA VAL A 29 3.81 7.18 -3.54
C VAL A 29 4.72 6.90 -2.35
N LYS A 30 4.56 7.68 -1.28
CA LYS A 30 5.17 7.39 0.01
C LYS A 30 4.34 6.33 0.73
N CYS A 31 4.99 5.26 1.17
CA CYS A 31 4.36 4.19 1.92
C CYS A 31 5.23 3.81 3.12
N LYS A 32 4.57 3.40 4.20
CA LYS A 32 5.21 2.96 5.44
C LYS A 32 5.29 1.45 5.45
N CYS A 33 6.46 0.94 5.80
CA CYS A 33 6.69 -0.48 5.96
C CYS A 33 6.06 -0.95 7.28
N LEU A 34 5.05 -1.81 7.21
CA LEU A 34 4.42 -2.39 8.41
C LEU A 34 5.18 -3.63 8.93
N GLY A 35 5.98 -4.26 8.07
CA GLY A 35 6.77 -5.43 8.42
C GLY A 35 6.60 -6.57 7.42
N LYS A 36 7.15 -7.72 7.79
CA LYS A 36 7.19 -8.92 6.95
C LYS A 36 6.07 -9.87 7.39
N ASP A 37 5.23 -10.26 6.45
CA ASP A 37 4.20 -11.27 6.65
C ASP A 37 4.83 -12.67 6.75
N LYS A 38 4.09 -13.68 7.25
CA LYS A 38 4.64 -15.03 7.47
C LYS A 38 5.16 -15.70 6.19
N MET A 39 4.63 -15.32 5.02
CA MET A 39 5.13 -15.77 3.70
C MET A 39 6.37 -15.01 3.20
N GLY A 40 6.88 -14.09 3.99
CA GLY A 40 8.07 -13.32 3.67
C GLY A 40 7.88 -12.11 2.76
N ARG A 41 6.62 -11.79 2.41
CA ARG A 41 6.24 -10.58 1.68
C ARG A 41 6.24 -9.37 2.63
N ILE A 42 6.68 -8.22 2.15
CA ILE A 42 6.64 -6.98 2.94
C ILE A 42 5.26 -6.34 2.79
N SER A 43 4.60 -6.09 3.91
CA SER A 43 3.34 -5.36 3.95
C SER A 43 3.63 -3.87 4.04
N PHE A 44 3.03 -3.11 3.13
CA PHE A 44 3.14 -1.66 3.07
C PHE A 44 1.78 -1.01 3.36
N SER A 45 1.80 0.24 3.83
CA SER A 45 0.59 1.04 4.03
C SER A 45 0.83 2.48 3.61
N ILE A 46 -0.04 2.98 2.74
CA ILE A 46 0.04 4.35 2.23
C ILE A 46 -0.61 5.31 3.24
N LYS A 47 -1.70 4.89 3.88
CA LYS A 47 -2.41 5.73 4.87
C LYS A 47 -1.58 6.11 6.10
N ASP A 48 -0.57 5.30 6.43
CA ASP A 48 0.24 5.42 7.65
C ASP A 48 1.56 6.19 7.37
N ALA A 49 1.84 6.46 6.09
CA ALA A 49 2.96 7.26 5.64
C ALA A 49 2.64 8.77 5.58
N ARG A 50 1.37 9.13 5.79
CA ARG A 50 0.88 10.50 5.78
C ARG A 50 0.73 11.06 7.19
#